data_AF-A0A1G8V9F0-F1
#
_entry.id   AF-A0A1G8V9F0-F1
#
_cell.length_a   1.000
_cell.length_b   1.000
_cell.length_c   1.000
_cell.angle_alpha   90.00
_cell.angle_beta   90.00
_cell.angle_gamma   90.00
#
_symmetry.space_group_name_H-M   'P 1'
#
loop_
_entity.id
_entity.type
_entity.pdbx_description
1 polymer ?
#
loop_
_entity_poly.entity_id
_entity_poly.type
_entity_poly.pdbx_seq_one_letter_code
_entity_poly.pdbx_strand_id
1 'polypeptide(L)'
;MIEIYAGATLIQSVNKVISSNIRETLEGEFTLSFTVMAKSALALKTKQIAKLDNQYFELVQISKSIQGSLPTCSVLCEHVSYLLNHEMYNITEFDFTGDPFGGLSQLLAGTPFSAGIVDFTESVTMKINQKVSRRAALMQFIAILGGEIQYDGYSINIRSHRGSNDYIPVMGSKNVTNVALSHDSRENASSYDISFFKLMDLAVGDNVHIFFNPLGINVKTRIISLEYNPFYRFNIRVEVGKFRPSVSNTFYKIEYNLSDVSNRVDSLEQITAKYTAEFGDIIGSGTFYFRTAYKDKPTYFISAKGGEVLMEFLMLEDKYVGAMIQASGEETLTSLVFYCTLPDEE
;
A
#
# COMPACT_ATOMS: atom_id res chain seq x y z
N MET A 1 3.69 8.41 -9.49
CA MET A 1 5.16 8.17 -9.44
C MET A 1 5.57 8.30 -7.98
N ILE A 2 6.45 7.45 -7.46
CA ILE A 2 6.99 7.61 -6.10
C ILE A 2 8.35 8.30 -6.18
N GLU A 3 8.54 9.41 -5.48
CA GLU A 3 9.81 10.14 -5.41
C GLU A 3 10.52 9.81 -4.09
N ILE A 4 11.77 9.37 -4.14
CA ILE A 4 12.55 8.97 -2.96
C ILE A 4 13.59 10.05 -2.65
N TYR A 5 13.56 10.56 -1.42
CA TYR A 5 14.43 11.63 -0.93
C TYR A 5 15.32 11.17 0.22
N ALA A 6 16.52 11.75 0.30
CA ALA A 6 17.35 11.75 1.50
C ALA A 6 17.55 13.20 1.94
N GLY A 7 16.86 13.62 2.99
CA GLY A 7 16.73 15.05 3.31
C GLY A 7 16.04 15.80 2.17
N ALA A 8 16.66 16.86 1.68
CA ALA A 8 16.14 17.64 0.54
C ALA A 8 16.56 17.09 -0.84
N THR A 9 17.44 16.08 -0.88
CA THR A 9 18.00 15.57 -2.13
C THR A 9 17.13 14.45 -2.70
N LEU A 10 16.66 14.61 -3.93
CA LEU A 10 16.00 13.53 -4.68
C LEU A 10 17.05 12.47 -5.04
N ILE A 11 16.85 11.25 -4.56
CA ILE A 11 17.74 10.10 -4.79
C ILE A 11 17.29 9.32 -6.03
N GLN A 12 15.99 9.08 -6.17
CA GLN A 12 15.43 8.28 -7.24
C GLN A 12 13.94 8.57 -7.45
N SER A 13 13.47 8.44 -8.68
CA SER A 13 12.03 8.36 -9.00
C SER A 13 11.66 6.92 -9.40
N VAL A 14 10.68 6.35 -8.72
CA VAL A 14 10.15 5.01 -8.98
C VAL A 14 8.88 5.14 -9.82
N ASN A 15 9.02 4.85 -11.11
CA ASN A 15 7.95 4.96 -12.11
C ASN A 15 7.15 3.67 -12.30
N LYS A 16 7.75 2.52 -11.94
CA LYS A 16 7.16 1.20 -12.09
C LYS A 16 7.41 0.41 -10.82
N VAL A 17 6.35 -0.15 -10.27
CA VAL A 17 6.36 -1.06 -9.13
C VAL A 17 5.75 -2.38 -9.59
N ILE A 18 6.22 -3.48 -9.01
CA ILE A 18 5.61 -4.82 -9.18
C ILE A 18 4.27 -4.83 -8.47
N SER A 19 4.26 -4.31 -7.23
CA SER A 19 3.06 -4.12 -6.43
C SER A 19 3.21 -2.87 -5.57
N SER A 20 2.08 -2.33 -5.15
CA SER A 20 2.05 -1.26 -4.16
C SER A 20 0.71 -1.24 -3.46
N ASN A 21 0.71 -0.80 -2.22
CA ASN A 21 -0.49 -0.66 -1.42
C ASN A 21 -0.37 0.56 -0.51
N ILE A 22 -1.40 1.39 -0.52
CA ILE A 22 -1.68 2.34 0.55
C ILE A 22 -2.69 1.69 1.48
N ARG A 23 -2.49 1.83 2.79
CA ARG A 23 -3.52 1.57 3.81
C ARG A 23 -3.73 2.82 4.63
N GLU A 24 -4.98 3.24 4.75
CA GLU A 24 -5.38 4.41 5.55
C GLU A 24 -6.62 4.08 6.39
N THR A 25 -6.65 4.56 7.64
CA THR A 25 -7.80 4.37 8.54
C THR A 25 -8.29 5.68 9.16
N LEU A 26 -9.55 5.70 9.62
CA LEU A 26 -10.09 6.82 10.40
C LEU A 26 -9.39 7.00 11.76
N GLU A 27 -8.78 5.93 12.28
CA GLU A 27 -7.98 5.95 13.52
C GLU A 27 -6.58 6.55 13.30
N GLY A 28 -6.23 6.87 12.06
CA GLY A 28 -5.00 7.57 11.73
C GLY A 28 -3.81 6.67 11.44
N GLU A 29 -4.06 5.41 11.10
CA GLU A 29 -3.05 4.61 10.41
C GLU A 29 -2.91 5.12 8.98
N PHE A 30 -1.66 5.26 8.53
CA PHE A 30 -1.36 5.62 7.16
C PHE A 30 -0.01 5.04 6.75
N THR A 31 -0.05 4.02 5.90
CA THR A 31 1.15 3.29 5.45
C THR A 31 1.16 3.15 3.94
N LEU A 32 2.38 3.05 3.41
CA LEU A 32 2.65 2.74 2.01
C LEU A 32 3.58 1.54 1.98
N SER A 33 3.24 0.52 1.21
CA SER A 33 4.19 -0.52 0.84
C SER A 33 4.31 -0.59 -0.67
N PHE A 34 5.50 -0.94 -1.15
CA PHE A 34 5.72 -1.19 -2.57
C PHE A 34 6.84 -2.19 -2.80
N THR A 35 6.73 -2.93 -3.89
CA THR A 35 7.74 -3.89 -4.32
C THR A 35 8.28 -3.46 -5.68
N VAL A 36 9.60 -3.45 -5.82
CA VAL A 36 10.31 -3.17 -7.07
C VAL A 36 11.30 -4.29 -7.37
N MET A 37 11.85 -4.30 -8.59
CA MET A 37 13.00 -5.13 -8.90
C MET A 37 14.19 -4.76 -8.00
N ALA A 38 14.96 -5.73 -7.51
CA ALA A 38 16.08 -5.48 -6.61
C ALA A 38 17.13 -4.54 -7.23
N LYS A 39 17.35 -4.61 -8.56
CA LYS A 39 18.22 -3.68 -9.31
C LYS A 39 17.75 -2.21 -9.23
N SER A 40 16.45 -2.01 -9.12
CA SER A 40 15.82 -0.69 -9.00
C SER A 40 15.82 -0.18 -7.57
N ALA A 41 16.29 -0.97 -6.61
CA ALA A 41 16.32 -0.62 -5.18
C ALA A 41 17.73 -0.39 -4.63
N LEU A 42 18.75 -0.31 -5.49
CA LEU A 42 20.16 -0.22 -5.04
C LEU A 42 20.44 1.04 -4.21
N ALA A 43 19.74 2.14 -4.48
CA ALA A 43 19.90 3.40 -3.76
C ALA A 43 18.95 3.55 -2.54
N LEU A 44 18.03 2.60 -2.35
CA LEU A 44 17.04 2.66 -1.28
C LEU A 44 17.67 2.31 0.06
N LYS A 45 17.40 3.14 1.07
CA LYS A 45 17.87 3.00 2.45
C LYS A 45 16.74 3.37 3.40
N THR A 46 16.75 2.76 4.58
CA THR A 46 15.82 3.17 5.64
C THR A 46 16.05 4.63 6.04
N LYS A 47 15.02 5.28 6.60
CA LYS A 47 14.97 6.71 6.93
C LYS A 47 14.95 7.68 5.73
N GLN A 48 14.99 7.16 4.50
CA GLN A 48 14.64 7.97 3.33
C GLN A 48 13.14 8.24 3.31
N ILE A 49 12.72 9.27 2.57
CA ILE A 49 11.32 9.67 2.46
C ILE A 49 10.80 9.34 1.06
N ALA A 50 9.76 8.52 0.98
CA ALA A 50 8.94 8.36 -0.20
C ALA A 50 7.85 9.43 -0.23
N LYS A 51 7.76 10.18 -1.32
CA LYS A 51 6.67 11.11 -1.59
C LYS A 51 5.75 10.55 -2.66
N LEU A 52 4.45 10.57 -2.37
CA LEU A 52 3.38 10.12 -3.27
C LEU A 52 2.13 10.97 -2.99
N ASP A 53 1.55 11.58 -4.02
CA ASP A 53 0.31 12.37 -3.94
C ASP A 53 0.30 13.40 -2.78
N ASN A 54 1.38 14.18 -2.66
CA ASN A 54 1.65 15.17 -1.59
C ASN A 54 1.75 14.61 -0.16
N GLN A 55 1.75 13.29 0.00
CA GLN A 55 2.01 12.62 1.27
C GLN A 55 3.45 12.13 1.34
N TYR A 56 3.98 12.04 2.56
CA TYR A 56 5.37 11.68 2.83
C TYR A 56 5.41 10.47 3.74
N PHE A 57 6.21 9.47 3.36
CA PHE A 57 6.34 8.22 4.08
C PHE A 57 7.81 7.90 4.32
N GLU A 58 8.19 7.67 5.58
CA GLU A 58 9.54 7.21 5.92
C GLU A 58 9.68 5.73 5.55
N LEU A 59 10.76 5.38 4.86
CA LEU A 59 11.14 3.98 4.61
C LEU A 59 11.62 3.37 5.93
N VAL A 60 10.75 2.59 6.57
CA VAL A 60 11.06 1.98 7.88
C VAL A 60 11.71 0.61 7.72
N GLN A 61 11.38 -0.12 6.64
CA GLN A 61 11.91 -1.46 6.42
C GLN A 61 12.12 -1.74 4.93
N ILE A 62 13.24 -2.39 4.61
CA ILE A 62 13.60 -2.83 3.26
C ILE A 62 13.96 -4.31 3.33
N SER A 63 13.25 -5.12 2.56
CA SER A 63 13.51 -6.55 2.43
C SER A 63 13.87 -6.88 0.99
N LYS A 64 14.96 -7.59 0.79
CA LYS A 64 15.36 -8.12 -0.53
C LYS A 64 15.16 -9.62 -0.50
N SER A 65 14.44 -10.13 -1.48
CA SER A 65 14.19 -11.56 -1.63
C SER A 65 14.29 -11.95 -3.09
N ILE A 66 14.32 -13.25 -3.32
CA ILE A 66 14.10 -13.83 -4.63
C ILE A 66 12.80 -14.63 -4.48
N GLN A 67 11.74 -14.19 -5.13
CA GLN A 67 10.50 -14.97 -5.26
C GLN A 67 10.57 -15.71 -6.60
N GLY A 68 10.66 -17.04 -6.53
CA GLY A 68 11.01 -17.88 -7.67
C GLY A 68 12.42 -17.54 -8.19
N SER A 69 12.49 -16.70 -9.21
CA SER A 69 13.73 -16.20 -9.83
C SER A 69 13.79 -14.70 -9.99
N LEU A 70 12.73 -14.00 -9.57
CA LEU A 70 12.65 -12.56 -9.68
C LEU A 70 13.28 -11.97 -8.43
N PRO A 71 14.46 -11.32 -8.53
CA PRO A 71 15.01 -10.60 -7.39
C PRO A 71 14.17 -9.36 -7.14
N THR A 72 13.46 -9.33 -6.03
CA THR A 72 12.56 -8.26 -5.62
C THR A 72 13.08 -7.53 -4.38
N CYS A 73 12.61 -6.31 -4.21
CA CYS A 73 12.86 -5.50 -3.05
C CYS A 73 11.53 -4.92 -2.59
N SER A 74 11.04 -5.40 -1.45
CA SER A 74 9.83 -4.93 -0.80
C SER A 74 10.19 -3.87 0.22
N VAL A 75 9.49 -2.76 0.16
CA VAL A 75 9.70 -1.60 1.02
C VAL A 75 8.42 -1.34 1.78
N LEU A 76 8.53 -1.27 3.10
CA LEU A 76 7.46 -0.80 3.98
C LEU A 76 7.79 0.62 4.42
N CYS A 77 6.80 1.49 4.29
CA CYS A 77 6.87 2.87 4.69
C CYS A 77 5.72 3.23 5.62
N GLU A 78 6.02 4.09 6.60
CA GLU A 78 5.03 4.69 7.49
C GLU A 78 4.90 6.18 7.17
N HIS A 79 3.70 6.74 7.27
CA HIS A 79 3.53 8.18 7.09
C HIS A 79 4.43 8.95 8.07
N VAL A 80 4.93 10.12 7.68
CA VAL A 80 5.85 10.89 8.53
C VAL A 80 5.25 11.23 9.90
N SER A 81 3.92 11.23 10.06
CA SER A 81 3.26 11.39 11.37
C SER A 81 3.72 10.42 12.45
N TYR A 82 4.27 9.26 12.08
CA TYR A 82 4.83 8.29 13.03
C TYR A 82 6.11 8.80 13.71
N LEU A 83 6.75 9.86 13.18
CA LEU A 83 7.81 10.59 13.87
C LEU A 83 7.37 11.08 15.25
N LEU A 84 6.07 11.36 15.46
CA LEU A 84 5.52 11.76 16.76
C LEU A 84 5.60 10.66 17.84
N ASN A 85 5.96 9.41 17.47
CA ASN A 85 6.29 8.35 18.41
C ASN A 85 7.74 8.38 18.90
N HIS A 86 8.64 9.11 18.24
CA HIS A 86 10.03 9.18 18.67
C HIS A 86 10.18 9.81 20.05
N GLU A 87 11.08 9.24 20.85
CA GLU A 87 11.27 9.68 22.24
C GLU A 87 11.64 11.15 22.37
N MET A 88 12.31 11.74 21.37
CA MET A 88 12.69 13.15 21.36
C MET A 88 11.49 14.10 21.37
N TYR A 89 10.30 13.65 20.96
CA TYR A 89 9.07 14.46 20.97
C TYR A 89 8.17 14.16 22.16
N ASN A 90 8.53 13.18 23.00
CA ASN A 90 7.77 12.85 24.21
C ASN A 90 7.57 14.09 25.07
N ILE A 91 6.40 14.16 25.69
CA ILE A 91 6.06 15.20 26.66
C ILE A 91 5.76 14.56 28.00
N THR A 92 6.10 15.26 29.07
CA THR A 92 5.79 14.88 30.44
C THR A 92 4.63 15.67 31.01
N GLU A 93 4.36 16.84 30.43
CA GLU A 93 3.30 17.73 30.82
C GLU A 93 2.66 18.40 29.60
N PHE A 94 1.36 18.62 29.70
CA PHE A 94 0.58 19.46 28.81
C PHE A 94 -0.64 19.93 29.58
N ASP A 95 -0.90 21.22 29.66
CA ASP A 95 -2.10 21.77 30.26
C ASP A 95 -2.62 22.86 29.33
N PHE A 96 -3.76 22.61 28.72
CA PHE A 96 -4.38 23.52 27.78
C PHE A 96 -5.87 23.66 28.07
N THR A 97 -6.37 24.87 27.97
CA THR A 97 -7.79 25.18 27.90
C THR A 97 -8.00 26.33 26.93
N GLY A 98 -8.83 26.13 25.91
CA GLY A 98 -9.13 27.17 24.92
C GLY A 98 -9.61 26.60 23.60
N ASP A 99 -9.42 27.38 22.53
CA ASP A 99 -9.83 27.00 21.18
C ASP A 99 -9.09 25.74 20.67
N PRO A 100 -9.79 24.78 20.02
CA PRO A 100 -9.18 23.53 19.54
C PRO A 100 -8.03 23.70 18.55
N PHE A 101 -8.05 24.70 17.65
CA PHE A 101 -6.93 24.94 16.74
C PHE A 101 -5.71 25.43 17.51
N GLY A 102 -5.90 26.32 18.48
CA GLY A 102 -4.85 26.75 19.41
C GLY A 102 -4.26 25.58 20.19
N GLY A 103 -5.11 24.68 20.69
CA GLY A 103 -4.70 23.49 21.44
C GLY A 103 -3.86 22.53 20.60
N LEU A 104 -4.30 22.24 19.37
CA LEU A 104 -3.53 21.42 18.42
C LEU A 104 -2.20 22.07 18.06
N SER A 105 -2.19 23.39 17.82
CA SER A 105 -0.97 24.14 17.49
C SER A 105 0.05 24.07 18.63
N GLN A 106 -0.39 24.26 19.88
CA GLN A 106 0.47 24.14 21.05
C GLN A 106 0.93 22.68 21.26
N LEU A 107 0.06 21.71 20.98
CA LEU A 107 0.39 20.30 21.07
C LEU A 107 1.44 19.90 20.03
N LEU A 108 1.44 20.45 18.83
CA LEU A 108 2.43 20.11 17.79
C LEU A 108 3.70 20.98 17.86
N ALA A 109 3.74 21.99 18.74
CA ALA A 109 4.89 22.87 18.91
C ALA A 109 6.18 22.09 19.21
N GLY A 110 7.25 22.45 18.50
CA GLY A 110 8.56 21.78 18.59
C GLY A 110 8.66 20.49 17.76
N THR A 111 7.64 20.14 16.98
CA THR A 111 7.68 19.05 16.00
C THR A 111 7.74 19.62 14.57
N PRO A 112 8.03 18.78 13.56
CA PRO A 112 7.93 19.19 12.14
C PRO A 112 6.49 19.43 11.66
N PHE A 113 5.47 19.19 12.51
CA PHE A 113 4.06 19.23 12.14
C PHE A 113 3.41 20.55 12.54
N SER A 114 2.38 20.92 11.78
CA SER A 114 1.55 22.10 12.03
C SER A 114 0.07 21.70 12.16
N ALA A 115 -0.69 22.51 12.90
CA ALA A 115 -2.14 22.40 12.89
C ALA A 115 -2.68 22.84 11.53
N GLY A 116 -3.49 21.99 10.91
CA GLY A 116 -4.25 22.33 9.72
C GLY A 116 -5.69 22.69 10.08
N ILE A 117 -6.65 22.23 9.28
CA ILE A 117 -8.06 22.54 9.52
C ILE A 117 -8.58 21.78 10.74
N VAL A 118 -9.19 22.51 11.67
CA VAL A 118 -9.90 21.97 12.82
C VAL A 118 -11.35 22.43 12.76
N ASP A 119 -12.29 21.50 12.59
CA ASP A 119 -13.73 21.83 12.42
C ASP A 119 -14.43 22.21 13.75
N PHE A 120 -13.75 22.05 14.88
CA PHE A 120 -14.29 22.24 16.21
C PHE A 120 -13.96 23.63 16.74
N THR A 121 -14.95 24.33 17.29
CA THR A 121 -14.80 25.69 17.83
C THR A 121 -15.11 25.79 19.32
N GLU A 122 -15.70 24.76 19.93
CA GLU A 122 -15.98 24.74 21.36
C GLU A 122 -14.70 24.59 22.16
N SER A 123 -14.60 25.32 23.28
CA SER A 123 -13.40 25.28 24.13
C SER A 123 -13.12 23.86 24.62
N VAL A 124 -11.88 23.43 24.47
CA VAL A 124 -11.40 22.10 24.88
C VAL A 124 -10.40 22.25 26.02
N THR A 125 -10.44 21.33 26.97
CA THR A 125 -9.44 21.19 28.03
C THR A 125 -8.75 19.84 27.92
N MET A 126 -7.42 19.84 27.93
CA MET A 126 -6.63 18.61 28.01
C MET A 126 -5.48 18.80 28.99
N LYS A 127 -5.29 17.80 29.86
CA LYS A 127 -4.17 17.74 30.80
C LYS A 127 -3.42 16.42 30.70
N ILE A 128 -2.11 16.50 30.67
CA ILE A 128 -1.16 15.39 30.72
C ILE A 128 -0.17 15.70 31.83
N ASN A 129 0.05 14.74 32.72
CA ASN A 129 0.94 14.85 33.88
C ASN A 129 1.87 13.63 34.00
N GLN A 130 2.09 12.93 32.89
CA GLN A 130 2.95 11.77 32.80
C GLN A 130 3.67 11.74 31.45
N LYS A 131 4.79 11.02 31.37
CA LYS A 131 5.53 10.84 30.12
C LYS A 131 4.69 10.05 29.12
N VAL A 132 4.37 10.67 27.98
CA VAL A 132 3.70 10.03 26.83
C VAL A 132 4.38 10.41 25.53
N SER A 133 4.16 9.61 24.47
CA SER A 133 4.56 10.02 23.13
C SER A 133 3.71 11.18 22.64
N ARG A 134 4.27 12.01 21.77
CA ARG A 134 3.51 13.13 21.20
C ARG A 134 2.30 12.64 20.42
N ARG A 135 2.45 11.50 19.75
CA ARG A 135 1.34 10.84 19.04
C ARG A 135 0.22 10.41 19.98
N ALA A 136 0.54 9.84 21.14
CA ALA A 136 -0.48 9.46 22.12
C ALA A 136 -1.26 10.67 22.63
N ALA A 137 -0.55 11.77 22.92
CA ALA A 137 -1.18 13.03 23.29
C ALA A 137 -2.07 13.60 22.16
N LEU A 138 -1.62 13.51 20.90
CA LEU A 138 -2.41 13.90 19.73
C LEU A 138 -3.69 13.06 19.61
N MET A 139 -3.61 11.74 19.71
CA MET A 139 -4.78 10.87 19.63
C MET A 139 -5.75 11.11 20.78
N GLN A 140 -5.24 11.37 21.99
CA GLN A 140 -6.07 11.76 23.12
C GLN A 140 -6.80 13.10 22.86
N PHE A 141 -6.11 14.10 22.31
CA PHE A 141 -6.72 15.39 21.96
C PHE A 141 -7.86 15.23 20.95
N ILE A 142 -7.64 14.42 19.91
CA ILE A 142 -8.64 14.11 18.88
C ILE A 142 -9.83 13.36 19.48
N ALA A 143 -9.57 12.40 20.37
CA ALA A 143 -10.62 11.65 21.05
C ALA A 143 -11.47 12.54 21.97
N ILE A 144 -10.88 13.52 22.67
CA ILE A 144 -11.63 14.50 23.49
C ILE A 144 -12.57 15.34 22.61
N LEU A 145 -12.12 15.75 21.43
CA LEU A 145 -12.94 16.49 20.48
C LEU A 145 -14.00 15.61 19.80
N GLY A 146 -13.82 14.28 19.80
CA GLY A 146 -14.64 13.36 19.01
C GLY A 146 -14.40 13.49 17.50
N GLY A 147 -13.22 13.98 17.12
CA GLY A 147 -12.87 14.25 15.73
C GLY A 147 -12.19 13.09 15.01
N GLU A 148 -11.90 13.32 13.74
CA GLU A 148 -11.21 12.41 12.84
C GLU A 148 -9.91 13.02 12.36
N ILE A 149 -8.82 12.29 12.54
CA ILE A 149 -7.51 12.72 12.08
C ILE A 149 -7.41 12.61 10.55
N GLN A 150 -6.90 13.65 9.90
CA GLN A 150 -6.55 13.62 8.48
C GLN A 150 -5.17 14.24 8.29
N TYR A 151 -4.31 13.55 7.54
CA TYR A 151 -2.98 14.03 7.21
C TYR A 151 -2.97 14.76 5.87
N ASP A 152 -2.31 15.90 5.82
CA ASP A 152 -1.99 16.64 4.60
C ASP A 152 -0.50 17.00 4.60
N GLY A 153 0.32 16.01 4.24
CA GLY A 153 1.77 16.07 4.39
C GLY A 153 2.19 16.29 5.84
N TYR A 154 2.75 17.47 6.15
CA TYR A 154 3.17 17.86 7.50
C TYR A 154 2.10 18.69 8.25
N SER A 155 0.92 18.88 7.66
CA SER A 155 -0.24 19.45 8.34
C SER A 155 -1.16 18.35 8.87
N ILE A 156 -1.67 18.53 10.09
CA ILE A 156 -2.61 17.60 10.72
C ILE A 156 -3.95 18.30 10.90
N ASN A 157 -4.97 17.78 10.24
CA ASN A 157 -6.34 18.25 10.33
C ASN A 157 -7.12 17.41 11.37
N ILE A 158 -8.10 18.04 12.02
CA ILE A 158 -9.10 17.38 12.85
C ILE A 158 -10.47 17.70 12.27
N ARG A 159 -11.03 16.74 11.56
CA ARG A 159 -12.31 16.87 10.85
C ARG A 159 -13.45 16.38 11.73
N SER A 160 -14.62 16.98 11.59
CA SER A 160 -15.86 16.45 12.16
C SER A 160 -16.37 15.23 11.39
N HIS A 161 -16.10 15.20 10.08
CA HIS A 161 -16.37 14.09 9.17
C HIS A 161 -15.40 14.14 7.99
N ARG A 162 -14.65 13.06 7.77
CA ARG A 162 -13.85 12.79 6.56
C ARG A 162 -14.67 12.06 5.53
N GLY A 163 -14.40 12.32 4.26
CA GLY A 163 -15.13 11.73 3.15
C GLY A 163 -16.54 12.31 2.97
N SER A 164 -17.28 11.74 2.02
CA SER A 164 -18.62 12.12 1.63
C SER A 164 -19.66 11.78 2.70
N ASN A 165 -20.54 12.74 3.00
CA ASN A 165 -21.75 12.50 3.78
C ASN A 165 -22.82 11.76 2.96
N ASP A 166 -22.82 11.95 1.63
CA ASP A 166 -23.73 11.25 0.75
C ASP A 166 -23.34 9.79 0.62
N TYR A 167 -24.35 8.92 0.61
CA TYR A 167 -24.15 7.48 0.45
C TYR A 167 -23.76 7.16 -0.98
N ILE A 168 -22.50 6.79 -1.16
CA ILE A 168 -21.98 6.29 -2.43
C ILE A 168 -22.51 4.87 -2.61
N PRO A 169 -23.25 4.56 -3.69
CA PRO A 169 -23.72 3.22 -3.95
C PRO A 169 -22.53 2.35 -4.35
N VAL A 170 -22.12 1.52 -3.39
CA VAL A 170 -21.08 0.53 -3.57
C VAL A 170 -21.77 -0.81 -3.78
N MET A 171 -22.43 -0.96 -4.94
CA MET A 171 -22.60 -2.23 -5.66
C MET A 171 -23.54 -2.19 -6.86
N GLY A 172 -23.10 -2.89 -7.91
CA GLY A 172 -23.89 -3.52 -8.96
C GLY A 172 -23.19 -4.85 -9.28
N SER A 173 -23.96 -5.93 -9.46
CA SER A 173 -23.58 -7.36 -9.37
C SER A 173 -22.31 -7.88 -10.09
N LYS A 174 -21.57 -7.07 -10.86
CA LYS A 174 -20.52 -7.55 -11.78
C LYS A 174 -19.08 -7.28 -11.37
N ASN A 175 -18.80 -6.43 -10.37
CA ASN A 175 -17.44 -5.94 -10.10
C ASN A 175 -16.93 -6.20 -8.67
N VAL A 176 -17.54 -7.15 -7.97
CA VAL A 176 -17.15 -7.53 -6.60
C VAL A 176 -16.41 -8.85 -6.68
N THR A 177 -15.15 -8.86 -6.24
CA THR A 177 -14.29 -10.05 -6.28
C THR A 177 -14.28 -10.79 -4.95
N ASN A 178 -14.47 -10.08 -3.83
CA ASN A 178 -14.57 -10.69 -2.51
C ASN A 178 -15.55 -9.90 -1.62
N VAL A 179 -16.39 -10.62 -0.88
CA VAL A 179 -17.20 -10.09 0.22
C VAL A 179 -17.06 -11.05 1.38
N ALA A 180 -16.38 -10.62 2.44
CA ALA A 180 -16.34 -11.34 3.70
C ALA A 180 -17.10 -10.55 4.77
N LEU A 181 -17.98 -11.25 5.48
CA LEU A 181 -18.78 -10.71 6.58
C LEU A 181 -18.27 -11.30 7.89
N SER A 182 -17.90 -10.45 8.84
CA SER A 182 -17.68 -10.83 10.24
C SER A 182 -18.66 -10.08 11.14
N HIS A 183 -19.35 -10.85 11.99
CA HIS A 183 -20.29 -10.31 12.96
C HIS A 183 -19.77 -10.63 14.37
N ASP A 184 -19.42 -9.60 15.15
CA ASP A 184 -19.06 -9.77 16.56
C ASP A 184 -20.25 -9.37 17.45
N SER A 185 -20.87 -10.38 18.07
CA SER A 185 -22.02 -10.21 18.97
C SER A 185 -21.68 -9.48 20.27
N ARG A 186 -20.39 -9.30 20.62
CA ARG A 186 -19.95 -8.60 21.84
C ARG A 186 -19.94 -7.09 21.67
N GLU A 187 -19.69 -6.60 20.45
CA GLU A 187 -19.62 -5.16 20.15
C GLU A 187 -20.86 -4.62 19.45
N ASN A 188 -21.80 -5.51 19.07
CA ASN A 188 -22.96 -5.20 18.22
C ASN A 188 -22.53 -4.39 16.96
N ALA A 189 -21.37 -4.78 16.41
CA ALA A 189 -20.72 -4.17 15.28
C ALA A 189 -20.51 -5.25 14.21
N SER A 190 -20.91 -4.94 12.99
CA SER A 190 -20.61 -5.77 11.82
C SER A 190 -19.49 -5.08 11.06
N SER A 191 -18.38 -5.79 10.89
CA SER A 191 -17.31 -5.37 9.99
C SER A 191 -17.45 -6.14 8.69
N TYR A 192 -17.35 -5.44 7.58
CA TYR A 192 -17.36 -6.04 6.25
C TYR A 192 -16.01 -5.76 5.63
N ASP A 193 -15.39 -6.81 5.11
CA ASP A 193 -14.21 -6.72 4.27
C ASP A 193 -14.67 -6.92 2.84
N ILE A 194 -14.54 -5.88 2.03
CA ILE A 194 -15.05 -5.92 0.65
C ILE A 194 -13.93 -5.55 -0.28
N SER A 195 -13.70 -6.41 -1.27
CA SER A 195 -12.76 -6.16 -2.36
C SER A 195 -13.51 -5.90 -3.66
N PHE A 196 -13.20 -4.77 -4.28
CA PHE A 196 -13.72 -4.38 -5.58
C PHE A 196 -12.71 -4.69 -6.67
N PHE A 197 -13.20 -4.99 -7.88
CA PHE A 197 -12.43 -4.90 -9.12
C PHE A 197 -13.07 -3.85 -10.03
N LYS A 198 -13.06 -2.60 -9.57
CA LYS A 198 -13.62 -1.46 -10.31
C LYS A 198 -12.88 -0.21 -9.90
N LEU A 199 -12.59 0.64 -10.88
CA LEU A 199 -12.14 1.99 -10.60
C LEU A 199 -13.28 2.77 -9.93
N MET A 200 -13.15 2.97 -8.62
CA MET A 200 -14.03 3.79 -7.81
C MET A 200 -13.19 4.81 -7.06
N ASP A 201 -13.64 6.05 -7.06
CA ASP A 201 -13.03 7.09 -6.27
C ASP A 201 -13.66 7.05 -4.87
N LEU A 202 -13.07 6.21 -4.01
CA LEU A 202 -13.45 6.05 -2.62
C LEU A 202 -12.33 6.58 -1.73
N ALA A 203 -12.73 7.24 -0.65
CA ALA A 203 -11.87 7.76 0.40
C ALA A 203 -12.28 7.20 1.77
N VAL A 204 -11.32 7.19 2.70
CA VAL A 204 -11.59 6.88 4.10
C VAL A 204 -12.59 7.89 4.66
N GLY A 205 -13.61 7.37 5.35
CA GLY A 205 -14.71 8.16 5.91
C GLY A 205 -15.91 8.33 5.00
N ASP A 206 -15.87 7.91 3.73
CA ASP A 206 -17.05 7.94 2.87
C ASP A 206 -18.19 7.09 3.44
N ASN A 207 -19.40 7.66 3.40
CA ASN A 207 -20.63 6.89 3.60
C ASN A 207 -20.91 6.04 2.35
N VAL A 208 -21.11 4.74 2.56
CA VAL A 208 -21.32 3.78 1.48
C VAL A 208 -22.59 2.97 1.68
N HIS A 209 -23.27 2.70 0.57
CA HIS A 209 -24.43 1.83 0.53
C HIS A 209 -24.05 0.53 -0.19
N ILE A 210 -23.95 -0.53 0.60
CA ILE A 210 -23.52 -1.87 0.21
C ILE A 210 -24.76 -2.70 -0.11
N PHE A 211 -24.93 -3.06 -1.39
CA PHE A 211 -26.05 -3.87 -1.87
C PHE A 211 -25.59 -5.14 -2.59
N PHE A 212 -25.56 -6.28 -1.90
CA PHE A 212 -25.18 -7.59 -2.45
C PHE A 212 -26.30 -8.63 -2.33
N ASN A 213 -27.11 -8.76 -3.40
CA ASN A 213 -28.20 -9.73 -3.44
C ASN A 213 -27.81 -11.18 -3.14
N PRO A 214 -26.69 -11.73 -3.64
CA PRO A 214 -26.34 -13.14 -3.40
C PRO A 214 -26.16 -13.50 -1.92
N LEU A 215 -25.75 -12.55 -1.07
CA LEU A 215 -25.63 -12.74 0.38
C LEU A 215 -26.73 -12.00 1.17
N GLY A 216 -27.74 -11.45 0.49
CA GLY A 216 -28.81 -10.68 1.13
C GLY A 216 -28.34 -9.41 1.86
N ILE A 217 -27.19 -8.85 1.50
CA ILE A 217 -26.63 -7.67 2.17
C ILE A 217 -27.24 -6.41 1.56
N ASN A 218 -27.85 -5.57 2.40
CA ASN A 218 -28.31 -4.24 2.02
C ASN A 218 -28.10 -3.30 3.20
N VAL A 219 -26.91 -2.70 3.27
CA VAL A 219 -26.44 -1.98 4.47
C VAL A 219 -25.87 -0.64 4.09
N LYS A 220 -26.26 0.39 4.84
CA LYS A 220 -25.66 1.71 4.82
C LYS A 220 -24.65 1.80 5.96
N THR A 221 -23.41 2.06 5.63
CA THR A 221 -22.29 2.06 6.58
C THR A 221 -21.22 3.03 6.09
N ARG A 222 -20.06 3.04 6.76
CA ARG A 222 -18.99 3.99 6.52
C ARG A 222 -17.64 3.29 6.40
N ILE A 223 -16.79 3.76 5.50
CA ILE A 223 -15.43 3.26 5.32
C ILE A 223 -14.56 3.69 6.51
N ILE A 224 -14.12 2.72 7.31
CA ILE A 224 -13.22 2.94 8.46
C ILE A 224 -11.76 2.67 8.10
N SER A 225 -11.52 1.79 7.13
CA SER A 225 -10.20 1.46 6.57
C SER A 225 -10.33 1.32 5.06
N LEU A 226 -9.33 1.83 4.35
CA LEU A 226 -9.22 1.73 2.90
C LEU A 226 -7.81 1.25 2.56
N GLU A 227 -7.73 0.19 1.77
CA GLU A 227 -6.50 -0.26 1.15
C GLU A 227 -6.65 -0.28 -0.36
N TYR A 228 -5.65 0.24 -1.07
CA TYR A 228 -5.68 0.26 -2.53
C TYR A 228 -4.29 0.37 -3.12
N ASN A 229 -4.15 -0.06 -4.37
CA ASN A 229 -2.95 0.23 -5.15
C ASN A 229 -3.03 1.65 -5.73
N PRO A 230 -2.12 2.58 -5.35
CA PRO A 230 -2.16 3.97 -5.82
C PRO A 230 -1.94 4.17 -7.32
N PHE A 231 -1.33 3.20 -8.01
CA PHE A 231 -1.13 3.25 -9.45
C PHE A 231 -2.22 2.52 -10.24
N TYR A 232 -2.92 1.58 -9.60
CA TYR A 232 -3.95 0.74 -10.21
C TYR A 232 -5.10 0.50 -9.24
N ARG A 233 -5.98 1.49 -9.10
CA ARG A 233 -7.10 1.52 -8.14
C ARG A 233 -8.27 0.58 -8.50
N PHE A 234 -7.98 -0.52 -9.19
CA PHE A 234 -8.97 -1.56 -9.50
C PHE A 234 -9.25 -2.43 -8.28
N ASN A 235 -8.20 -2.81 -7.56
CA ASN A 235 -8.28 -3.55 -6.30
C ASN A 235 -8.34 -2.57 -5.15
N ILE A 236 -9.52 -2.45 -4.55
CA ILE A 236 -9.77 -1.64 -3.36
C ILE A 236 -10.35 -2.58 -2.32
N ARG A 237 -9.72 -2.65 -1.15
CA ARG A 237 -10.22 -3.36 0.02
C ARG A 237 -10.73 -2.33 1.02
N VAL A 238 -11.98 -2.45 1.43
CA VAL A 238 -12.57 -1.57 2.45
C VAL A 238 -12.93 -2.39 3.66
N GLU A 239 -12.62 -1.84 4.83
CA GLU A 239 -13.29 -2.23 6.06
C GLU A 239 -14.33 -1.17 6.36
N VAL A 240 -15.55 -1.61 6.65
CA VAL A 240 -16.66 -0.71 6.98
C VAL A 240 -17.23 -1.03 8.35
N GLY A 241 -17.67 0.00 9.06
CA GLY A 241 -18.17 -0.15 10.42
C GLY A 241 -18.51 1.17 11.10
N LYS A 242 -18.76 1.10 12.41
CA LYS A 242 -18.91 2.30 13.23
C LYS A 242 -17.54 2.77 13.70
N PHE A 243 -17.20 4.02 13.41
CA PHE A 243 -16.01 4.65 13.95
C PHE A 243 -16.27 5.18 15.36
N ARG A 244 -15.35 4.89 16.29
CA ARG A 244 -15.33 5.49 17.63
C ARG A 244 -13.88 5.86 17.96
N PRO A 245 -13.54 7.15 18.07
CA PRO A 245 -12.24 7.58 18.57
C PRO A 245 -11.98 6.92 19.93
N SER A 246 -10.85 6.21 20.07
CA SER A 246 -10.47 5.56 21.32
C SER A 246 -9.02 5.88 21.68
N VAL A 247 -8.70 5.83 22.97
CA VAL A 247 -7.37 6.16 23.52
C VAL A 247 -6.48 4.90 23.61
N SER A 248 -6.81 3.81 22.91
CA SER A 248 -6.18 2.50 23.14
C SER A 248 -4.69 2.50 22.80
N ASN A 249 -3.87 1.97 23.72
CA ASN A 249 -2.41 1.95 23.61
C ASN A 249 -1.87 1.03 22.49
N THR A 250 -2.67 0.08 22.03
CA THR A 250 -2.26 -0.92 21.02
C THR A 250 -1.98 -0.28 19.65
N PHE A 251 -2.56 0.89 19.37
CA PHE A 251 -2.42 1.57 18.07
C PHE A 251 -1.11 2.36 17.89
N TYR A 252 -0.32 2.54 18.95
CA TYR A 252 0.87 3.40 18.90
C TYR A 252 2.13 2.70 18.39
N LYS A 253 2.14 1.36 18.43
CA LYS A 253 3.19 0.52 17.89
C LYS A 253 2.57 -0.35 16.82
N ILE A 254 2.73 0.05 15.58
CA ILE A 254 2.43 -0.86 14.49
C ILE A 254 3.62 -1.82 14.39
N GLU A 255 3.45 -3.03 14.91
CA GLU A 255 4.33 -4.15 14.59
C GLU A 255 3.82 -4.79 13.29
N TYR A 256 4.11 -4.16 12.15
CA TYR A 256 3.91 -4.83 10.86
C TYR A 256 4.96 -5.93 10.73
N ASN A 257 4.51 -7.19 10.78
CA ASN A 257 5.36 -8.30 10.38
C ASN A 257 5.40 -8.37 8.85
N LEU A 258 6.60 -8.37 8.26
CA LEU A 258 6.83 -8.50 6.81
C LEU A 258 6.16 -9.73 6.19
N SER A 259 5.82 -10.75 6.99
CA SER A 259 5.01 -11.89 6.57
C SER A 259 3.73 -11.43 5.90
N ASP A 260 3.08 -10.36 6.37
CA ASP A 260 1.83 -9.88 5.79
C ASP A 260 2.05 -9.15 4.45
N VAL A 261 3.20 -8.50 4.26
CA VAL A 261 3.56 -7.87 2.97
C VAL A 261 3.96 -8.93 1.94
N SER A 262 4.75 -9.94 2.33
CA SER A 262 5.07 -11.08 1.46
C SER A 262 3.81 -11.88 1.13
N ASN A 263 2.95 -12.18 2.12
CA ASN A 263 1.66 -12.86 1.90
C ASN A 263 0.74 -12.05 0.97
N ARG A 264 0.84 -10.72 0.95
CA ARG A 264 0.09 -9.88 -0.01
C ARG A 264 0.64 -9.99 -1.42
N VAL A 265 1.96 -10.14 -1.59
CA VAL A 265 2.57 -10.51 -2.88
C VAL A 265 2.15 -11.92 -3.30
N ASP A 266 2.13 -12.87 -2.38
CA ASP A 266 1.66 -14.24 -2.63
C ASP A 266 0.13 -14.27 -2.92
N SER A 267 -0.66 -13.36 -2.33
CA SER A 267 -2.08 -13.20 -2.63
C SER A 267 -2.36 -12.52 -3.98
N LEU A 268 -1.43 -11.70 -4.47
CA LEU A 268 -1.45 -11.20 -5.85
C LEU A 268 -1.16 -12.34 -6.84
N GLU A 269 -0.35 -13.34 -6.48
CA GLU A 269 -0.24 -14.56 -7.27
C GLU A 269 -1.56 -15.37 -7.24
N GLN A 270 -2.22 -15.49 -6.08
CA GLN A 270 -3.49 -16.23 -5.98
C GLN A 270 -4.69 -15.54 -6.66
N ILE A 271 -4.68 -14.22 -6.82
CA ILE A 271 -5.78 -13.48 -7.48
C ILE A 271 -5.49 -13.25 -8.99
N THR A 272 -4.26 -13.51 -9.48
CA THR A 272 -3.88 -13.16 -10.86
C THR A 272 -3.09 -14.20 -11.66
N ALA A 273 -2.84 -15.42 -11.16
CA ALA A 273 -2.05 -16.41 -11.91
C ALA A 273 -2.83 -17.05 -13.07
N LYS A 274 -2.89 -16.36 -14.21
CA LYS A 274 -2.82 -16.99 -15.54
C LYS A 274 -1.46 -16.80 -16.21
N TYR A 275 -0.44 -16.30 -15.50
CA TYR A 275 0.87 -16.01 -16.10
C TYR A 275 2.02 -16.61 -15.29
N THR A 276 3.04 -17.08 -15.98
CA THR A 276 4.30 -17.64 -15.44
C THR A 276 5.49 -17.04 -16.20
N ALA A 277 6.72 -17.28 -15.73
CA ALA A 277 7.93 -16.80 -16.39
C ALA A 277 9.00 -17.88 -16.51
N GLU A 278 9.65 -17.93 -17.67
CA GLU A 278 10.78 -18.79 -17.99
C GLU A 278 12.02 -17.93 -18.20
N PHE A 279 13.17 -18.29 -17.63
CA PHE A 279 14.37 -17.47 -17.69
C PHE A 279 15.63 -18.33 -17.67
N GLY A 280 16.72 -17.80 -18.21
CA GLY A 280 18.02 -18.46 -18.20
C GLY A 280 19.08 -17.65 -18.91
N ASP A 281 20.31 -18.14 -18.84
CA ASP A 281 21.46 -17.56 -19.52
C ASP A 281 21.98 -18.51 -20.58
N ILE A 282 22.37 -17.96 -21.74
CA ILE A 282 23.06 -18.69 -22.82
C ILE A 282 24.36 -17.96 -23.13
N ILE A 283 25.45 -18.73 -23.25
CA ILE A 283 26.74 -18.25 -23.76
C ILE A 283 26.85 -18.67 -25.22
N GLY A 284 27.09 -17.71 -26.11
CA GLY A 284 27.10 -17.94 -27.55
C GLY A 284 25.70 -18.21 -28.10
N SER A 285 25.60 -19.04 -29.14
CA SER A 285 24.32 -19.45 -29.73
C SER A 285 23.80 -20.73 -29.08
N GLY A 286 22.48 -20.86 -28.92
CA GLY A 286 21.89 -22.02 -28.25
C GLY A 286 20.38 -22.04 -28.30
N THR A 287 19.78 -23.07 -27.69
CA THR A 287 18.33 -23.22 -27.58
C THR A 287 17.90 -23.21 -26.13
N PHE A 288 16.88 -22.43 -25.81
CA PHE A 288 16.22 -22.38 -24.52
C PHE A 288 14.86 -23.07 -24.62
N TYR A 289 14.66 -24.17 -23.90
CA TYR A 289 13.37 -24.88 -23.85
C TYR A 289 12.55 -24.43 -22.65
N PHE A 290 11.25 -24.26 -22.86
CA PHE A 290 10.30 -24.00 -21.78
C PHE A 290 9.99 -25.28 -20.99
N ARG A 291 9.59 -25.12 -19.72
CA ARG A 291 9.23 -26.26 -18.86
C ARG A 291 7.91 -26.91 -19.27
N THR A 292 7.05 -26.13 -19.93
CA THR A 292 5.78 -26.60 -20.51
C THR A 292 5.51 -25.86 -21.83
N ALA A 293 4.57 -26.38 -22.61
CA ALA A 293 4.15 -25.78 -23.87
C ALA A 293 3.06 -24.73 -23.64
N TYR A 294 3.18 -23.55 -24.25
CA TYR A 294 2.25 -22.43 -24.09
C TYR A 294 1.44 -22.19 -25.37
N LYS A 295 0.13 -21.93 -25.25
CA LYS A 295 -0.73 -21.61 -26.40
C LYS A 295 -0.52 -20.17 -26.89
N ASP A 296 -0.42 -19.24 -25.96
CA ASP A 296 -0.21 -17.83 -26.28
C ASP A 296 1.26 -17.53 -26.53
N LYS A 297 1.52 -16.63 -27.48
CA LYS A 297 2.87 -16.15 -27.78
C LYS A 297 3.49 -15.45 -26.55
N PRO A 298 4.63 -15.94 -26.02
CA PRO A 298 5.27 -15.31 -24.88
C PRO A 298 5.76 -13.90 -25.20
N THR A 299 5.63 -12.99 -24.24
CA THR A 299 6.35 -11.70 -24.29
C THR A 299 7.75 -11.92 -23.73
N TYR A 300 8.77 -11.28 -24.28
CA TYR A 300 10.15 -11.58 -23.87
C TYR A 300 11.00 -10.33 -23.66
N PHE A 301 12.03 -10.49 -22.84
CA PHE A 301 13.12 -9.55 -22.65
C PHE A 301 14.44 -10.29 -22.82
N ILE A 302 15.33 -9.73 -23.63
CA ILE A 302 16.66 -10.28 -23.92
C ILE A 302 17.68 -9.19 -23.69
N SER A 303 18.75 -9.51 -22.97
CA SER A 303 19.89 -8.63 -22.76
C SER A 303 21.15 -9.39 -23.10
N ALA A 304 21.92 -8.87 -24.08
CA ALA A 304 23.22 -9.41 -24.44
C ALA A 304 24.35 -8.54 -23.88
N LYS A 305 25.43 -9.20 -23.46
CA LYS A 305 26.68 -8.54 -23.04
C LYS A 305 27.82 -9.11 -23.88
N GLY A 306 28.53 -8.22 -24.58
CA GLY A 306 29.67 -8.60 -25.43
C GLY A 306 29.33 -8.94 -26.88
N GLY A 307 28.08 -8.73 -27.31
CA GLY A 307 27.64 -8.99 -28.68
C GLY A 307 26.17 -8.65 -28.92
N GLU A 308 25.71 -8.85 -30.14
CA GLU A 308 24.30 -8.77 -30.53
C GLU A 308 23.67 -10.17 -30.55
N VAL A 309 22.35 -10.22 -30.40
CA VAL A 309 21.58 -11.48 -30.37
C VAL A 309 20.29 -11.36 -31.15
N LEU A 310 19.99 -12.41 -31.91
CA LEU A 310 18.69 -12.63 -32.53
C LEU A 310 17.97 -13.79 -31.82
N MET A 311 16.66 -13.67 -31.71
CA MET A 311 15.82 -14.70 -31.11
C MET A 311 14.65 -15.06 -32.00
N GLU A 312 14.41 -16.36 -32.12
CA GLU A 312 13.25 -16.92 -32.78
C GLU A 312 12.53 -17.91 -31.86
N PHE A 313 11.21 -17.85 -31.81
CA PHE A 313 10.42 -18.82 -31.03
C PHE A 313 10.42 -20.19 -31.69
N LEU A 314 10.54 -21.23 -30.87
CA LEU A 314 10.34 -22.61 -31.27
C LEU A 314 8.89 -23.01 -31.02
N MET A 315 8.24 -23.51 -32.07
CA MET A 315 6.87 -23.99 -32.05
C MET A 315 6.83 -25.50 -32.27
N LEU A 316 6.01 -26.20 -31.49
CA LEU A 316 5.59 -27.56 -31.76
C LEU A 316 4.07 -27.53 -31.95
N GLU A 317 3.62 -27.90 -33.15
CA GLU A 317 2.22 -27.73 -33.57
C GLU A 317 1.78 -26.27 -33.41
N ASP A 318 0.78 -25.99 -32.56
CA ASP A 318 0.25 -24.67 -32.27
C ASP A 318 0.74 -24.09 -30.93
N LYS A 319 1.77 -24.69 -30.31
CA LYS A 319 2.28 -24.27 -29.00
C LYS A 319 3.74 -23.84 -29.03
N TYR A 320 4.04 -22.81 -28.25
CA TYR A 320 5.38 -22.32 -27.98
C TYR A 320 6.09 -23.23 -26.98
N VAL A 321 7.22 -23.81 -27.38
CA VAL A 321 8.00 -24.78 -26.57
C VAL A 321 9.40 -24.29 -26.21
N GLY A 322 9.83 -23.16 -26.75
CA GLY A 322 11.12 -22.57 -26.43
C GLY A 322 11.49 -21.40 -27.35
N ALA A 323 12.76 -21.06 -27.35
CA ALA A 323 13.35 -20.07 -28.23
C ALA A 323 14.78 -20.45 -28.63
N MET A 324 15.13 -20.21 -29.90
CA MET A 324 16.48 -20.30 -30.42
C MET A 324 17.15 -18.94 -30.33
N ILE A 325 18.38 -18.91 -29.80
CA ILE A 325 19.22 -17.72 -29.65
C ILE A 325 20.42 -17.85 -30.59
N GLN A 326 20.58 -16.85 -31.45
CA GLN A 326 21.75 -16.70 -32.33
C GLN A 326 22.54 -15.47 -31.88
N ALA A 327 23.71 -15.69 -31.30
CA ALA A 327 24.60 -14.62 -30.85
C ALA A 327 25.67 -14.31 -31.90
N SER A 328 26.10 -13.04 -31.95
CA SER A 328 27.13 -12.58 -32.89
C SER A 328 28.54 -13.12 -32.58
N GLY A 329 28.77 -13.68 -31.38
CA GLY A 329 30.06 -14.23 -30.98
C GLY A 329 29.95 -15.26 -29.85
N GLU A 330 30.91 -16.19 -29.80
CA GLU A 330 30.89 -17.36 -28.90
C GLU A 330 30.98 -17.01 -27.41
N GLU A 331 31.52 -15.84 -27.05
CA GLU A 331 31.58 -15.35 -25.67
C GLU A 331 30.41 -14.44 -25.27
N THR A 332 29.44 -14.22 -26.17
CA THR A 332 28.30 -13.33 -25.89
C THR A 332 27.42 -13.96 -24.83
N LEU A 333 27.31 -13.30 -23.67
CA LEU A 333 26.42 -13.72 -22.60
C LEU A 333 25.03 -13.13 -22.83
N THR A 334 24.03 -13.99 -22.94
CA THR A 334 22.65 -13.61 -23.20
C THR A 334 21.77 -14.01 -22.03
N SER A 335 21.18 -13.03 -21.35
CA SER A 335 20.16 -13.26 -20.32
C SER A 335 18.77 -13.12 -20.92
N LEU A 336 17.93 -14.13 -20.67
CA LEU A 336 16.62 -14.31 -21.30
C LEU A 336 15.53 -14.33 -20.22
N VAL A 337 14.41 -13.64 -20.47
CA VAL A 337 13.17 -13.79 -19.69
C VAL A 337 12.00 -13.83 -20.65
N PHE A 338 11.14 -14.84 -20.52
CA PHE A 338 9.89 -15.01 -21.24
C PHE A 338 8.74 -14.99 -20.24
N TYR A 339 7.72 -14.18 -20.50
CA TYR A 339 6.47 -14.10 -19.77
C TYR A 339 5.40 -14.85 -20.55
N CYS A 340 4.87 -15.92 -19.96
CA CYS A 340 4.01 -16.89 -20.61
C CYS A 340 2.65 -16.96 -19.93
N THR A 341 1.57 -17.15 -20.69
CA THR A 341 0.25 -17.43 -20.11
C THR A 341 0.15 -18.92 -19.77
N LEU A 342 -0.18 -19.27 -18.53
CA LEU A 342 -0.52 -20.63 -18.13
C LEU A 342 -1.77 -21.09 -18.90
N PRO A 343 -1.78 -22.30 -19.48
CA PRO A 343 -2.99 -22.86 -20.07
C PRO A 343 -4.05 -23.04 -18.98
N ASP A 344 -5.33 -22.80 -19.33
CA ASP A 344 -6.45 -23.15 -18.46
C ASP A 344 -6.37 -24.64 -18.13
N GLU A 345 -6.44 -24.99 -16.83
CA GLU A 345 -6.56 -26.39 -16.40
C GLU A 345 -7.86 -26.96 -17.00
N GLU A 346 -7.75 -28.03 -17.81
CA GLU A 346 -8.90 -28.81 -18.29
C GLU A 346 -9.51 -29.67 -17.17
#